data_AF-A0A533VVF9-F1
#
_entry.id   AF-A0A533VVF9-F1
#
_cell.length_a   1.000
_cell.length_b   1.000
_cell.length_c   1.000
_cell.angle_alpha   90.00
_cell.angle_beta   90.00
_cell.angle_gamma   90.00
#
_symmetry.space_group_name_H-M   'P 1'
#
loop_
_entity.id
_entity.type
_entity.pdbx_description
1 polymer ?
#
loop_
_entity_poly.entity_id
_entity_poly.type
_entity_poly.pdbx_seq_one_letter_code
_entity_poly.pdbx_strand_id
1 'polypeptide(L)'
;MTSRGIVYGMASVIIASVVIGGTVGASYFTQYSRERTVNTSLILQLNDSATRYGQLASNFNDLLSSYNKTLSLLSRAIAVLNTSQPVYQEASRQLSTLWQKYLALKPASTSLYKNDVLFDFGNGTRVWYNDTAVQPGWNFYVESVVLTKGGLAAQWYPAYQEHFISGIAGITNDPGQNLAWFVWVRNSTSGWQTASVGIDQIPVFNGSLFAWTYCKYDPNTYEPTCGP
;
A
#
# COMPACT_ATOMS: atom_id res chain seq x y z
N MET A 1 80.69 56.94 -18.57
CA MET A 1 80.17 55.67 -19.12
C MET A 1 79.26 55.00 -18.08
N THR A 2 78.00 55.41 -17.96
CA THR A 2 77.10 54.88 -16.90
C THR A 2 75.62 54.88 -17.27
N SER A 3 75.20 55.32 -18.47
CA SER A 3 73.77 55.39 -18.81
C SER A 3 73.18 54.14 -19.45
N ARG A 4 73.99 53.35 -20.19
CA ARG A 4 73.49 52.18 -20.92
C ARG A 4 73.08 51.03 -19.99
N GLY A 5 73.87 50.74 -18.95
CA GLY A 5 73.58 49.66 -17.99
C GLY A 5 72.29 49.86 -17.18
N ILE A 6 72.00 51.12 -16.80
CA ILE A 6 70.76 51.46 -16.07
C ILE A 6 69.53 51.32 -16.97
N VAL A 7 69.62 51.72 -18.24
CA VAL A 7 68.53 51.58 -19.21
C VAL A 7 68.25 50.11 -19.52
N TYR A 8 69.28 49.27 -19.70
CA TYR A 8 69.09 47.83 -19.89
C TYR A 8 68.56 47.12 -18.63
N GLY A 9 68.95 47.57 -17.43
CA GLY A 9 68.40 47.07 -16.15
C GLY A 9 66.94 47.46 -15.92
N MET A 10 66.54 48.68 -16.27
CA MET A 10 65.12 49.08 -16.22
C MET A 10 64.28 48.34 -17.26
N ALA A 11 64.80 48.20 -18.49
CA ALA A 11 64.12 47.45 -19.55
C ALA A 11 63.94 45.98 -19.15
N SER A 12 64.93 45.34 -18.54
CA SER A 12 64.84 43.93 -18.11
C SER A 12 63.83 43.73 -16.97
N VAL A 13 63.73 44.65 -16.01
CA VAL A 13 62.74 44.60 -14.93
C VAL A 13 61.32 44.79 -15.46
N ILE A 14 61.12 45.69 -16.43
CA ILE A 14 59.81 45.89 -17.07
C ILE A 14 59.40 44.64 -17.83
N ILE A 15 60.31 44.06 -18.63
CA ILE A 15 60.06 42.82 -19.37
C ILE A 15 59.73 41.68 -18.40
N ALA A 16 60.52 41.51 -17.33
CA ALA A 16 60.27 40.47 -16.34
C ALA A 16 58.91 40.64 -15.64
N SER A 17 58.51 41.86 -15.31
CA SER A 17 57.23 42.17 -14.67
C SER A 17 56.04 41.86 -15.60
N VAL A 18 56.15 42.18 -16.89
CA VAL A 18 55.13 41.86 -17.89
C VAL A 18 55.01 40.34 -18.09
N VAL A 19 56.13 39.62 -18.14
CA VAL A 19 56.14 38.16 -18.26
C VAL A 19 55.51 37.50 -17.04
N ILE A 20 55.85 37.94 -15.82
CA ILE A 20 55.28 37.39 -14.57
C ILE A 20 53.79 37.73 -14.47
N GLY A 21 53.38 38.96 -14.76
CA GLY A 21 51.96 39.35 -14.77
C GLY A 21 51.14 38.57 -15.80
N GLY A 22 51.70 38.34 -16.98
CA GLY A 22 51.08 37.55 -18.04
C GLY A 22 50.92 36.07 -17.70
N THR A 23 51.93 35.44 -17.07
CA THR A 23 51.85 34.03 -16.67
C THR A 23 50.87 33.83 -15.52
N VAL A 24 50.86 34.74 -14.53
CA VAL A 24 49.87 34.72 -13.44
C VAL A 24 48.46 34.90 -14.01
N GLY A 25 48.23 35.88 -14.89
CA GLY A 25 46.94 36.07 -15.57
C GLY A 25 46.48 34.85 -16.38
N ALA A 26 47.39 34.21 -17.12
CA ALA A 26 47.09 32.99 -17.88
C ALA A 26 46.75 31.81 -16.96
N SER A 27 47.43 31.69 -15.81
CA SER A 27 47.15 30.65 -14.81
C SER A 27 45.77 30.82 -14.16
N TYR A 28 45.39 32.04 -13.77
CA TYR A 28 44.05 32.32 -13.26
C TYR A 28 42.96 32.09 -14.30
N PHE A 29 43.19 32.51 -15.55
CA PHE A 29 42.22 32.28 -16.63
C PHE A 29 42.01 30.77 -16.92
N THR A 30 43.08 29.97 -16.91
CA THR A 30 42.98 28.51 -17.09
C THR A 30 42.31 27.83 -15.91
N GLN A 31 42.56 28.26 -14.68
CA GLN A 31 41.83 27.75 -13.51
C GLN A 31 40.34 28.10 -13.57
N TYR A 32 40.00 29.37 -13.84
CA TYR A 32 38.63 29.84 -13.93
C TYR A 32 37.82 29.14 -15.03
N SER A 33 38.44 28.94 -16.21
CA SER A 33 37.80 28.21 -17.32
C SER A 33 37.59 26.73 -17.01
N ARG A 34 38.52 26.08 -16.28
CA ARG A 34 38.33 24.71 -15.76
C ARG A 34 37.18 24.66 -14.76
N GLU A 35 37.13 25.56 -13.78
CA GLU A 35 36.06 25.61 -12.77
C GLU A 35 34.68 25.84 -13.40
N ARG A 36 34.57 26.71 -14.41
CA ARG A 36 33.32 26.87 -15.18
C ARG A 36 32.89 25.57 -15.85
N THR A 37 33.82 24.89 -16.52
CA THR A 37 33.53 23.63 -17.22
C THR A 37 33.05 22.55 -16.25
N VAL A 38 33.72 22.43 -15.09
CA VAL A 38 33.33 21.52 -14.02
C VAL A 38 31.94 21.88 -13.48
N ASN A 39 31.68 23.16 -13.19
CA ASN A 39 30.39 23.61 -12.67
C ASN A 39 29.25 23.34 -13.67
N THR A 40 29.46 23.62 -14.97
CA THR A 40 28.50 23.28 -16.02
C THR A 40 28.25 21.77 -16.07
N SER A 41 29.30 20.94 -15.96
CA SER A 41 29.14 19.49 -15.93
C SER A 41 28.34 19.00 -14.70
N LEU A 42 28.54 19.62 -13.53
CA LEU A 42 27.80 19.32 -12.32
C LEU A 42 26.31 19.69 -12.45
N ILE A 43 26.00 20.87 -13.00
CA ILE A 43 24.62 21.30 -13.26
C ILE A 43 23.93 20.33 -14.23
N LEU A 44 24.62 19.89 -15.29
CA LEU A 44 24.08 18.89 -16.22
C LEU A 44 23.81 17.55 -15.54
N GLN A 45 24.74 17.05 -14.72
CA GLN A 45 24.55 15.83 -13.94
C GLN A 45 23.39 15.95 -12.94
N LEU A 46 23.24 17.10 -12.29
CA LEU A 46 22.15 17.36 -11.36
C LEU A 46 20.79 17.38 -12.09
N ASN A 47 20.73 18.02 -13.26
CA ASN A 47 19.52 18.04 -14.09
C ASN A 47 19.17 16.65 -14.66
N ASP A 48 20.17 15.88 -15.11
CA ASP A 48 19.96 14.49 -15.56
C ASP A 48 19.45 13.62 -14.40
N SER A 49 20.07 13.74 -13.22
CA SER A 49 19.64 13.05 -12.00
C SER A 49 18.20 13.44 -11.62
N ALA A 50 17.87 14.73 -11.59
CA ALA A 50 16.51 15.21 -11.32
C ALA A 50 15.49 14.67 -12.33
N THR A 51 15.86 14.60 -13.61
CA THR A 51 15.01 14.02 -14.66
C THR A 51 14.77 12.53 -14.42
N ARG A 52 15.82 11.76 -14.09
CA ARG A 52 15.71 10.34 -13.75
C ARG A 52 14.85 10.09 -12.52
N TYR A 53 15.00 10.90 -11.47
CA TYR A 53 14.15 10.81 -10.28
C TYR A 53 12.69 11.14 -10.62
N GLY A 54 12.44 12.15 -11.46
CA GLY A 54 11.10 12.48 -11.94
C GLY A 54 10.45 11.32 -12.72
N GLN A 55 11.21 10.69 -13.63
CA GLN A 55 10.75 9.51 -14.38
C GLN A 55 10.49 8.31 -13.46
N LEU A 56 11.38 8.05 -12.50
CA LEU A 56 11.20 6.98 -11.53
C LEU A 56 9.94 7.19 -10.68
N ALA A 57 9.68 8.43 -10.24
CA ALA A 57 8.48 8.77 -9.50
C ALA A 57 7.21 8.58 -10.35
N SER A 58 7.24 8.95 -11.63
CA SER A 58 6.14 8.69 -12.57
C SER A 58 5.88 7.20 -12.74
N ASN A 59 6.92 6.42 -13.03
CA ASN A 59 6.82 4.96 -13.22
C ASN A 59 6.30 4.27 -11.94
N PHE A 60 6.71 4.76 -10.77
CA PHE A 60 6.20 4.26 -9.49
C PHE A 60 4.71 4.53 -9.31
N ASN A 61 4.24 5.73 -9.66
CA ASN A 61 2.81 6.07 -9.61
C ASN A 61 2.00 5.21 -10.60
N ASP A 62 2.51 4.97 -11.80
CA ASP A 62 1.88 4.11 -12.80
C ASP A 62 1.79 2.66 -12.33
N LEU A 63 2.84 2.16 -11.67
CA LEU A 63 2.86 0.84 -11.05
C LEU A 63 1.79 0.77 -9.94
N LEU A 64 1.75 1.74 -9.03
CA LEU A 64 0.77 1.78 -7.95
C LEU A 64 -0.67 1.83 -8.49
N SER A 65 -0.91 2.59 -9.56
CA SER A 65 -2.18 2.64 -10.28
C SER A 65 -2.56 1.27 -10.87
N SER A 66 -1.61 0.57 -11.49
CA SER A 66 -1.81 -0.77 -12.04
C SER A 66 -2.11 -1.80 -10.96
N TYR A 67 -1.45 -1.72 -9.80
CA TYR A 67 -1.76 -2.54 -8.63
C TYR A 67 -3.18 -2.29 -8.12
N ASN A 68 -3.57 -1.01 -7.94
CA ASN A 68 -4.91 -0.64 -7.52
C ASN A 68 -5.99 -1.21 -8.46
N LYS A 69 -5.77 -1.09 -9.77
CA LYS A 69 -6.68 -1.64 -10.78
C LYS A 69 -6.76 -3.16 -10.69
N THR A 70 -5.62 -3.84 -10.52
CA THR A 70 -5.58 -5.30 -10.40
C THR A 70 -6.28 -5.79 -9.14
N LEU A 71 -6.06 -5.13 -8.00
CA LEU A 71 -6.76 -5.38 -6.74
C LEU A 71 -8.27 -5.25 -6.92
N SER A 72 -8.73 -4.18 -7.57
CA SER A 72 -10.16 -3.95 -7.83
C SER A 72 -10.77 -4.99 -8.77
N LEU A 73 -10.06 -5.41 -9.82
CA LEU A 73 -10.55 -6.45 -10.72
C LEU A 73 -10.64 -7.81 -10.02
N LEU A 74 -9.64 -8.14 -9.21
CA LEU A 74 -9.58 -9.40 -8.49
C LEU A 74 -10.63 -9.47 -7.37
N SER A 75 -10.83 -8.38 -6.62
CA SER A 75 -11.90 -8.33 -5.62
C SER A 75 -13.28 -8.48 -6.26
N ARG A 76 -13.52 -7.85 -7.41
CA ARG A 76 -14.78 -8.01 -8.18
C ARG A 76 -14.97 -9.43 -8.73
N ALA A 77 -13.89 -10.09 -9.16
CA ALA A 77 -13.97 -11.46 -9.64
C ALA A 77 -14.30 -12.44 -8.50
N ILE A 78 -13.64 -12.28 -7.34
CA ILE A 78 -13.89 -13.10 -6.16
C ILE A 78 -15.33 -12.93 -5.65
N ALA A 79 -15.89 -11.71 -5.77
CA ALA A 79 -17.25 -11.38 -5.33
C ALA A 79 -18.38 -12.09 -6.11
N VAL A 80 -18.10 -12.94 -7.10
CA VAL A 80 -19.12 -13.69 -7.85
C VAL A 80 -18.78 -15.17 -8.00
N LEU A 81 -17.83 -15.67 -7.21
CA LEU A 81 -17.30 -17.03 -7.32
C LEU A 81 -17.62 -17.88 -6.08
N ASN A 82 -17.91 -19.15 -6.32
CA ASN A 82 -18.05 -20.12 -5.24
C ASN A 82 -16.68 -20.54 -4.71
N THR A 83 -16.55 -20.65 -3.39
CA THR A 83 -15.28 -21.02 -2.75
C THR A 83 -14.85 -22.46 -3.00
N SER A 84 -15.79 -23.32 -3.40
CA SER A 84 -15.53 -24.70 -3.83
C SER A 84 -14.76 -24.78 -5.15
N GLN A 85 -14.71 -23.69 -5.93
CA GLN A 85 -13.97 -23.67 -7.19
C GLN A 85 -12.48 -23.43 -6.93
N PRO A 86 -11.57 -24.23 -7.51
CA PRO A 86 -10.12 -24.02 -7.35
C PRO A 86 -9.64 -22.63 -7.76
N VAL A 87 -10.31 -22.02 -8.75
CA VAL A 87 -10.04 -20.67 -9.24
C VAL A 87 -10.24 -19.63 -8.13
N TYR A 88 -11.26 -19.80 -7.27
CA TYR A 88 -11.50 -18.91 -6.14
C TYR A 88 -10.36 -18.97 -5.12
N GLN A 89 -9.92 -20.18 -4.77
CA GLN A 89 -8.89 -20.38 -3.74
C GLN A 89 -7.57 -19.73 -4.18
N GLU A 90 -7.18 -19.93 -5.44
CA GLU A 90 -5.99 -19.31 -5.98
C GLU A 90 -6.15 -17.78 -6.13
N ALA A 91 -7.29 -17.30 -6.63
CA ALA A 91 -7.57 -15.86 -6.73
C ALA A 91 -7.51 -15.17 -5.36
N SER A 92 -8.09 -15.79 -4.32
CA SER A 92 -8.10 -15.26 -2.95
C SER A 92 -6.69 -15.17 -2.35
N ARG A 93 -5.88 -16.22 -2.54
CA ARG A 93 -4.49 -16.24 -2.12
C ARG A 93 -3.66 -15.16 -2.83
N GLN A 94 -3.89 -14.99 -4.13
CA GLN A 94 -3.26 -13.93 -4.93
C GLN A 94 -3.72 -12.55 -4.46
N LEU A 95 -5.00 -12.36 -4.13
CA LEU A 95 -5.53 -11.11 -3.59
C LEU A 95 -4.84 -10.74 -2.29
N SER A 96 -4.80 -11.66 -1.32
CA SER A 96 -4.10 -11.42 -0.05
C SER A 96 -2.62 -11.10 -0.26
N THR A 97 -1.94 -11.82 -1.16
CA THR A 97 -0.53 -11.58 -1.46
C THR A 97 -0.30 -10.22 -2.13
N LEU A 98 -1.16 -9.87 -3.10
CA LEU A 98 -1.09 -8.61 -3.83
C LEU A 98 -1.38 -7.43 -2.88
N TRP A 99 -2.33 -7.59 -1.96
CA TRP A 99 -2.65 -6.61 -0.94
C TRP A 99 -1.45 -6.34 -0.03
N GLN A 100 -0.76 -7.38 0.46
CA GLN A 100 0.44 -7.21 1.28
C GLN A 100 1.56 -6.49 0.53
N LYS A 101 1.80 -6.83 -0.74
CA LYS A 101 2.77 -6.13 -1.58
C LYS A 101 2.38 -4.67 -1.80
N TYR A 102 1.10 -4.41 -2.02
CA TYR A 102 0.57 -3.07 -2.20
C TYR A 102 0.77 -2.23 -0.93
N LEU A 103 0.46 -2.76 0.25
CA LEU A 103 0.71 -2.07 1.53
C LEU A 103 2.18 -1.72 1.73
N ALA A 104 3.11 -2.60 1.35
CA ALA A 104 4.54 -2.33 1.45
C ALA A 104 5.04 -1.21 0.51
N LEU A 105 4.36 -1.03 -0.63
CA LEU A 105 4.68 0.00 -1.61
C LEU A 105 3.93 1.31 -1.36
N LYS A 106 2.82 1.27 -0.62
CA LYS A 106 1.92 2.41 -0.54
C LYS A 106 2.51 3.53 0.33
N PRO A 107 2.60 4.78 -0.18
CA PRO A 107 3.07 5.92 0.63
C PRO A 107 2.15 6.18 1.82
N ALA A 108 2.73 6.54 2.97
CA ALA A 108 2.01 6.80 4.22
C ALA A 108 0.88 7.86 4.13
N SER A 109 0.88 8.70 3.09
CA SER A 109 -0.07 9.80 2.87
C SER A 109 -1.37 9.41 2.14
N THR A 110 -1.54 8.15 1.73
CA THR A 110 -2.73 7.73 0.99
C THR A 110 -3.83 7.19 1.91
N SER A 111 -5.07 7.63 1.70
CA SER A 111 -6.24 7.33 2.54
C SER A 111 -6.69 5.86 2.42
N LEU A 112 -6.07 4.98 3.19
CA LEU A 112 -6.65 3.70 3.54
C LEU A 112 -7.63 3.90 4.70
N TYR A 113 -8.67 3.07 4.73
CA TYR A 113 -9.45 2.92 5.95
C TYR A 113 -8.72 2.01 6.92
N LYS A 114 -8.96 2.24 8.20
CA LYS A 114 -8.47 1.42 9.31
C LYS A 114 -9.67 0.93 10.08
N ASN A 115 -9.77 -0.36 10.35
CA ASN A 115 -10.85 -0.95 11.11
C ASN A 115 -10.37 -2.13 11.93
N ASP A 116 -11.25 -2.63 12.79
CA ASP A 116 -10.96 -3.75 13.68
C ASP A 116 -11.93 -4.91 13.40
N VAL A 117 -11.40 -6.13 13.30
CA VAL A 117 -12.19 -7.34 13.06
C VAL A 117 -11.84 -8.42 14.07
N LEU A 118 -12.86 -8.96 14.73
CA LEU A 118 -12.74 -10.15 15.60
C LEU A 118 -13.22 -11.41 14.86
N PHE A 119 -12.49 -12.51 15.04
CA PHE A 119 -12.99 -13.86 14.77
C PHE A 119 -13.02 -14.65 16.08
N ASP A 120 -14.22 -14.91 16.61
CA ASP A 120 -14.46 -15.76 17.77
C ASP A 120 -14.95 -17.14 17.32
N PHE A 121 -14.18 -18.18 17.63
CA PHE A 121 -14.46 -19.55 17.21
C PHE A 121 -15.37 -20.30 18.19
N GLY A 122 -15.88 -19.65 19.24
CA GLY A 122 -16.86 -20.21 20.18
C GLY A 122 -16.30 -21.23 21.18
N ASN A 123 -15.04 -21.65 21.01
CA ASN A 123 -14.33 -22.56 21.92
C ASN A 123 -13.35 -21.82 22.85
N GLY A 124 -13.49 -20.50 22.97
CA GLY A 124 -12.57 -19.61 23.69
C GLY A 124 -11.41 -19.07 22.85
N THR A 125 -11.21 -19.59 21.63
CA THR A 125 -10.23 -19.03 20.69
C THR A 125 -10.78 -17.77 20.04
N ARG A 126 -10.06 -16.66 20.20
CA ARG A 126 -10.39 -15.36 19.60
C ARG A 126 -9.19 -14.79 18.87
N VAL A 127 -9.39 -14.29 17.66
CA VAL A 127 -8.36 -13.63 16.84
C VAL A 127 -8.81 -12.22 16.52
N TRP A 128 -8.04 -11.23 16.96
CA TRP A 128 -8.26 -9.83 16.67
C TRP A 128 -7.30 -9.36 15.57
N TYR A 129 -7.87 -8.70 14.57
CA TYR A 129 -7.15 -7.95 13.55
C TYR A 129 -7.40 -6.46 13.80
N ASN A 130 -6.48 -5.83 14.54
CA ASN A 130 -6.59 -4.43 14.91
C ASN A 130 -5.87 -3.53 13.90
N ASP A 131 -6.39 -2.33 13.70
CA ASP A 131 -5.85 -1.31 12.79
C ASP A 131 -5.65 -1.87 11.38
N THR A 132 -6.58 -2.71 10.94
CA THR A 132 -6.55 -3.39 9.64
C THR A 132 -6.67 -2.36 8.55
N ALA A 133 -5.63 -2.29 7.72
CA ALA A 133 -5.63 -1.48 6.52
C ALA A 133 -6.59 -2.06 5.47
N VAL A 134 -7.59 -1.27 5.06
CA VAL A 134 -8.61 -1.64 4.09
C VAL A 134 -8.68 -0.62 2.95
N GLN A 135 -8.87 -1.13 1.72
CA GLN A 135 -9.09 -0.28 0.56
C GLN A 135 -10.51 0.31 0.59
N PRO A 136 -10.68 1.63 0.41
CA PRO A 136 -12.00 2.22 0.28
C PRO A 136 -12.84 1.55 -0.82
N GLY A 137 -14.11 1.27 -0.50
CA GLY A 137 -15.04 0.58 -1.39
C GLY A 137 -15.08 -0.94 -1.24
N TRP A 138 -14.27 -1.53 -0.35
CA TRP A 138 -14.44 -2.94 0.04
C TRP A 138 -15.68 -3.12 0.92
N ASN A 139 -16.31 -4.27 0.76
CA ASN A 139 -17.33 -4.79 1.68
C ASN A 139 -16.69 -5.79 2.64
N PHE A 140 -17.45 -6.19 3.65
CA PHE A 140 -16.95 -7.08 4.69
C PHE A 140 -16.63 -8.49 4.18
N TYR A 141 -17.26 -8.93 3.09
CA TYR A 141 -16.88 -10.16 2.39
C TYR A 141 -15.41 -10.12 1.92
N VAL A 142 -15.05 -9.13 1.09
CA VAL A 142 -13.69 -9.01 0.52
C VAL A 142 -12.65 -8.86 1.63
N GLU A 143 -12.95 -8.07 2.66
CA GLU A 143 -12.09 -7.95 3.82
C GLU A 143 -11.87 -9.31 4.51
N SER A 144 -12.95 -10.05 4.77
CA SER A 144 -12.88 -11.38 5.40
C SER A 144 -12.07 -12.37 4.56
N VAL A 145 -12.18 -12.33 3.22
CA VAL A 145 -11.32 -13.13 2.32
C VAL A 145 -9.85 -12.80 2.53
N VAL A 146 -9.51 -11.52 2.60
CA VAL A 146 -8.13 -11.08 2.73
C VAL A 146 -7.54 -11.46 4.09
N LEU A 147 -8.27 -11.23 5.18
CA LEU A 147 -7.85 -11.54 6.54
C LEU A 147 -7.67 -13.04 6.78
N THR A 148 -8.59 -13.85 6.25
CA THR A 148 -8.53 -15.32 6.34
C THR A 148 -7.62 -15.95 5.30
N LYS A 149 -7.01 -15.16 4.41
CA LYS A 149 -6.15 -15.62 3.31
C LYS A 149 -6.86 -16.64 2.40
N GLY A 150 -8.14 -16.40 2.12
CA GLY A 150 -9.00 -17.31 1.36
C GLY A 150 -9.63 -18.43 2.17
N GLY A 151 -9.41 -18.48 3.49
CA GLY A 151 -9.96 -19.48 4.40
C GLY A 151 -11.48 -19.37 4.66
N LEU A 152 -12.25 -18.85 3.70
CA LEU A 152 -13.72 -18.83 3.75
C LEU A 152 -14.27 -19.99 2.92
N ALA A 153 -15.28 -20.66 3.47
CA ALA A 153 -16.15 -21.56 2.74
C ALA A 153 -17.49 -20.87 2.51
N ALA A 154 -17.73 -20.41 1.29
CA ALA A 154 -18.92 -19.69 0.88
C ALA A 154 -19.52 -20.19 -0.44
N GLN A 155 -20.83 -19.99 -0.57
CA GLN A 155 -21.57 -20.20 -1.80
C GLN A 155 -22.21 -18.89 -2.26
N TRP A 156 -21.87 -18.46 -3.46
CA TRP A 156 -22.49 -17.35 -4.18
C TRP A 156 -23.89 -17.73 -4.67
N TYR A 157 -24.86 -16.89 -4.33
CA TYR A 157 -26.23 -17.00 -4.82
C TYR A 157 -26.57 -15.80 -5.70
N PRO A 158 -26.52 -15.95 -7.05
CA PRO A 158 -26.75 -14.84 -7.98
C PRO A 158 -28.10 -14.14 -7.80
N ALA A 159 -29.14 -14.87 -7.37
CA ALA A 159 -30.48 -14.32 -7.15
C ALA A 159 -30.52 -13.29 -6.02
N TYR A 160 -29.63 -13.40 -5.04
CA TYR A 160 -29.54 -12.50 -3.88
C TYR A 160 -28.36 -11.55 -3.96
N GLN A 161 -27.45 -11.78 -4.90
CA GLN A 161 -26.15 -11.10 -4.97
C GLN A 161 -25.38 -11.18 -3.65
N GLU A 162 -25.41 -12.37 -3.01
CA GLU A 162 -24.82 -12.61 -1.70
C GLU A 162 -24.10 -13.96 -1.62
N HIS A 163 -23.08 -14.01 -0.78
CA HIS A 163 -22.42 -15.23 -0.34
C HIS A 163 -23.01 -15.73 0.97
N PHE A 164 -23.48 -16.97 0.96
CA PHE A 164 -23.74 -17.70 2.19
C PHE A 164 -22.42 -18.27 2.74
N ILE A 165 -22.01 -17.81 3.91
CA ILE A 165 -20.83 -18.37 4.60
C ILE A 165 -21.21 -19.65 5.34
N SER A 166 -20.61 -20.74 4.90
CA SER A 166 -20.73 -22.07 5.49
C SER A 166 -19.56 -22.45 6.39
N GLY A 167 -18.45 -21.68 6.38
CA GLY A 167 -17.32 -21.93 7.26
C GLY A 167 -16.20 -20.91 7.15
N ILE A 168 -15.39 -20.83 8.20
CA ILE A 168 -14.25 -19.92 8.32
C ILE A 168 -13.08 -20.65 8.97
N ALA A 169 -11.90 -20.53 8.38
CA ALA A 169 -10.64 -21.14 8.83
C ALA A 169 -10.76 -22.64 9.17
N GLY A 170 -11.54 -23.38 8.37
CA GLY A 170 -11.75 -24.81 8.53
C GLY A 170 -12.87 -25.22 9.49
N ILE A 171 -13.53 -24.28 10.18
CA ILE A 171 -14.72 -24.57 11.00
C ILE A 171 -15.97 -24.31 10.17
N THR A 172 -16.75 -25.35 9.92
CA THR A 172 -18.00 -25.29 9.15
C THR A 172 -19.22 -25.21 10.05
N ASN A 173 -20.30 -24.59 9.57
CA ASN A 173 -21.61 -24.66 10.21
C ASN A 173 -22.01 -26.12 10.46
N ASP A 174 -22.65 -26.38 11.59
CA ASP A 174 -23.21 -27.69 11.95
C ASP A 174 -24.69 -27.52 12.32
N PRO A 175 -25.59 -27.62 11.32
CA PRO A 175 -27.03 -27.54 11.56
C PRO A 175 -27.54 -28.66 12.48
N GLY A 176 -26.85 -29.80 12.59
CA GLY A 176 -27.22 -30.89 13.50
C GLY A 176 -27.04 -30.53 14.97
N GLN A 177 -26.17 -29.55 15.26
CA GLN A 177 -25.92 -29.01 16.61
C GLN A 177 -26.40 -27.56 16.77
N ASN A 178 -27.14 -27.04 15.78
CA ASN A 178 -27.52 -25.64 15.66
C ASN A 178 -26.33 -24.68 15.77
N LEU A 179 -25.18 -25.01 15.20
CA LEU A 179 -23.99 -24.15 15.20
C LEU A 179 -23.83 -23.46 13.85
N ALA A 180 -23.61 -22.14 13.87
CA ALA A 180 -23.34 -21.37 12.66
C ALA A 180 -22.43 -20.18 12.94
N TRP A 181 -21.85 -19.65 11.86
CA TRP A 181 -21.15 -18.37 11.86
C TRP A 181 -22.13 -17.20 11.77
N PHE A 182 -22.00 -16.24 12.69
CA PHE A 182 -22.77 -15.01 12.75
C PHE A 182 -21.89 -13.79 12.61
N VAL A 183 -22.43 -12.76 11.98
CA VAL A 183 -21.75 -11.47 11.78
C VAL A 183 -22.32 -10.45 12.74
N TRP A 184 -21.43 -9.68 13.35
CA TRP A 184 -21.77 -8.59 14.24
C TRP A 184 -21.16 -7.30 13.72
N VAL A 185 -21.95 -6.24 13.78
CA VAL A 185 -21.51 -4.87 13.53
C VAL A 185 -21.62 -4.11 14.84
N ARG A 186 -20.56 -3.41 15.21
CA ARG A 186 -20.60 -2.54 16.39
C ARG A 186 -21.16 -1.18 16.02
N ASN A 187 -22.29 -0.86 16.61
CA ASN A 187 -22.85 0.48 16.62
C ASN A 187 -22.24 1.26 17.80
N SER A 188 -21.79 2.49 17.57
CA SER A 188 -21.19 3.34 18.62
C SER A 188 -22.14 3.62 19.79
N THR A 189 -23.45 3.60 19.54
CA THR A 189 -24.51 3.94 20.49
C THR A 189 -25.16 2.69 21.09
N SER A 190 -25.41 1.66 20.27
CA SER A 190 -26.15 0.46 20.67
C SER A 190 -25.27 -0.75 21.02
N GLY A 191 -23.94 -0.64 20.88
CA GLY A 191 -23.02 -1.76 21.09
C GLY A 191 -23.05 -2.76 19.94
N TRP A 192 -22.81 -4.04 20.24
CA TRP A 192 -22.80 -5.11 19.24
C TRP A 192 -24.22 -5.47 18.80
N GLN A 193 -24.42 -5.54 17.49
CA GLN A 193 -25.68 -5.95 16.87
C GLN A 193 -25.40 -7.00 15.80
N THR A 194 -26.26 -8.01 15.70
CA THR A 194 -26.22 -8.95 14.58
C THR A 194 -26.46 -8.19 13.28
N ALA A 195 -25.70 -8.51 12.24
CA ALA A 195 -25.91 -7.91 10.92
C ALA A 195 -27.31 -8.26 10.40
N SER A 196 -28.04 -7.24 9.94
CA SER A 196 -29.36 -7.40 9.31
C SER A 196 -29.30 -7.71 7.82
N VAL A 197 -28.10 -7.66 7.24
CA VAL A 197 -27.81 -7.89 5.83
C VAL A 197 -26.66 -8.88 5.69
N GLY A 198 -26.55 -9.50 4.52
CA GLY A 198 -25.42 -10.35 4.18
C GLY A 198 -24.12 -9.55 4.09
N ILE A 199 -23.00 -10.27 4.17
CA ILE A 199 -21.67 -9.66 4.27
C ILE A 199 -21.21 -8.95 3.00
N ASP A 200 -21.80 -9.27 1.86
CA ASP A 200 -21.51 -8.55 0.62
C ASP A 200 -22.11 -7.13 0.64
N GLN A 201 -23.13 -6.90 1.46
CA GLN A 201 -23.80 -5.62 1.65
C GLN A 201 -23.26 -4.76 2.79
N ILE A 202 -22.38 -5.28 3.64
CA ILE A 202 -21.82 -4.51 4.77
C ILE A 202 -20.63 -3.67 4.26
N PRO A 203 -20.74 -2.33 4.19
CA PRO A 203 -19.64 -1.48 3.76
C PRO A 203 -18.57 -1.38 4.84
N VAL A 204 -17.30 -1.43 4.44
CA VAL A 204 -16.18 -1.16 5.35
C VAL A 204 -15.83 0.32 5.28
N PHE A 205 -15.67 0.96 6.44
CA PHE A 205 -15.32 2.37 6.55
C PHE A 205 -14.32 2.61 7.69
N ASN A 206 -13.71 3.78 7.71
CA ASN A 206 -12.70 4.10 8.72
C ASN A 206 -13.29 4.08 10.14
N GLY A 207 -12.70 3.29 11.03
CA GLY A 207 -13.13 3.09 12.41
C GLY A 207 -14.27 2.09 12.58
N SER A 208 -14.70 1.37 11.53
CA SER A 208 -15.69 0.31 11.70
C SER A 208 -15.15 -0.82 12.59
N LEU A 209 -16.05 -1.53 13.27
CA LEU A 209 -15.68 -2.65 14.13
C LEU A 209 -16.66 -3.80 13.89
N PHE A 210 -16.13 -4.93 13.40
CA PHE A 210 -16.89 -6.11 13.01
C PHE A 210 -16.46 -7.33 13.82
N ALA A 211 -17.34 -8.33 13.90
CA ALA A 211 -16.98 -9.64 14.42
C ALA A 211 -17.66 -10.78 13.66
N TRP A 212 -16.94 -11.88 13.53
CA TRP A 212 -17.47 -13.21 13.26
C TRP A 212 -17.51 -13.99 14.56
N THR A 213 -18.65 -14.61 14.87
CA THR A 213 -18.77 -15.52 16.03
C THR A 213 -19.34 -16.86 15.59
N TYR A 214 -18.66 -17.95 15.91
CA TYR A 214 -19.17 -19.30 15.72
C TYR A 214 -19.91 -19.76 16.98
N CYS A 215 -21.24 -19.87 16.92
CA CYS A 215 -21.99 -20.29 18.10
C CYS A 215 -23.35 -20.89 17.79
N LYS A 216 -24.02 -21.31 18.87
CA LYS A 216 -25.34 -21.91 18.78
C LYS A 216 -26.38 -20.87 18.37
N TYR A 217 -27.43 -21.32 17.69
CA TYR A 217 -28.61 -20.52 17.39
C TYR A 217 -29.89 -21.22 17.83
N ASP A 218 -30.94 -20.43 18.08
CA ASP A 218 -32.28 -20.98 18.31
C ASP A 218 -32.85 -21.46 16.97
N PRO A 219 -33.21 -22.75 16.81
CA PRO A 219 -33.69 -23.28 15.53
C PRO A 219 -35.04 -22.71 15.08
N ASN A 220 -35.77 -22.02 15.96
CA ASN A 220 -37.06 -21.41 15.65
C ASN A 220 -36.91 -19.96 15.18
N THR A 221 -35.99 -19.19 15.78
CA THR A 221 -35.77 -17.76 15.43
C THR A 221 -34.55 -17.52 14.55
N TYR A 222 -33.64 -18.50 14.47
CA TYR A 222 -32.33 -18.41 13.83
C TYR A 222 -31.40 -17.33 14.43
N GLU A 223 -31.71 -16.87 15.65
CA GLU A 223 -30.89 -15.89 16.35
C GLU A 223 -29.74 -16.57 17.11
N PRO A 224 -28.53 -15.97 17.12
CA PRO A 224 -27.41 -16.49 17.87
C PRO A 224 -27.65 -16.41 19.38
N THR A 225 -27.21 -17.44 20.11
CA THR A 225 -27.28 -17.48 21.57
C THR A 225 -26.04 -16.90 22.25
N CYS A 226 -25.14 -16.28 21.48
CA CYS A 226 -23.88 -15.72 21.93
C CYS A 226 -23.69 -14.31 21.36
N GLY A 227 -22.64 -13.61 21.79
CA GLY A 227 -22.16 -12.40 21.15
C GLY A 227 -20.65 -12.23 21.35
N PRO A 228 -20.03 -11.23 20.69
CA PRO A 228 -18.59 -10.93 20.78
C PRO A 228 -18.08 -10.65 22.20
#